data_AF-A0A6I3KND9-F1
#
_entry.id   AF-A0A6I3KND9-F1
#
_cell.length_a   1.000
_cell.length_b   1.000
_cell.length_c   1.000
_cell.angle_alpha   90.00
_cell.angle_beta   90.00
_cell.angle_gamma   90.00
#
_symmetry.space_group_name_H-M   'P 1'
#
loop_
_entity.id
_entity.type
_entity.pdbx_description
1 polymer ?
#
loop_
_entity_poly.entity_id
_entity_poly.type
_entity_poly.pdbx_seq_one_letter_code
_entity_poly.pdbx_strand_id
1 'polypeptide(L)'
;MRTATAENFITPPFYRRGMPSAAKCGDAVPVTTPACIPKTHEEPLARVAALLISISRNNSYEGRDPSVMPDALTSGFVADLLGIDIDELSTLLVDLNRRGLVEPCGSTLKLKDMPALERLAD
;
A
#
# COMPACT_ATOMS: atom_id res chain seq x y z
N MET A 1 61.11 2.56 20.89
CA MET A 1 61.30 4.03 20.80
C MET A 1 59.90 4.64 20.92
N ARG A 2 59.35 5.02 22.09
CA ARG A 2 59.75 6.04 23.09
C ARG A 2 60.19 7.35 22.46
N THR A 3 59.24 8.29 22.35
CA THR A 3 59.43 9.72 22.65
C THR A 3 58.06 10.34 22.96
N ALA A 4 57.81 10.52 24.26
CA ALA A 4 56.90 11.52 24.79
C ALA A 4 57.73 12.77 25.09
N THR A 5 57.23 13.98 24.82
CA THR A 5 57.63 15.28 25.39
C THR A 5 56.59 16.28 24.85
N ALA A 6 55.54 16.57 25.61
CA ALA A 6 55.45 17.62 26.63
C ALA A 6 55.29 19.00 25.98
N GLU A 7 54.20 19.71 26.31
CA GLU A 7 54.14 21.12 26.77
C GLU A 7 52.72 21.34 27.36
N ASN A 8 52.57 21.52 28.67
CA ASN A 8 52.67 22.79 29.42
C ASN A 8 51.29 23.51 29.50
N PHE A 9 50.57 23.31 30.60
CA PHE A 9 50.38 24.27 31.72
C PHE A 9 49.26 25.31 31.54
N ILE A 10 48.26 25.16 32.42
CA ILE A 10 47.61 26.22 33.23
C ILE A 10 46.90 27.37 32.50
N THR A 11 45.56 27.33 32.47
CA THR A 11 44.65 28.15 33.32
C THR A 11 43.17 27.92 32.98
N PRO A 12 42.23 27.97 33.96
CA PRO A 12 40.79 28.00 33.74
C PRO A 12 40.30 29.45 33.53
N PRO A 13 39.14 29.68 32.90
CA PRO A 13 37.96 29.95 33.75
C PRO A 13 36.64 29.42 33.18
N PHE A 14 35.74 29.07 34.10
CA PHE A 14 34.31 29.34 34.03
C PHE A 14 33.59 29.19 32.67
N TYR A 15 32.91 28.05 32.47
CA TYR A 15 31.61 28.09 31.79
C TYR A 15 30.54 27.35 32.60
N ARG A 16 29.81 28.19 33.32
CA ARG A 16 28.38 28.12 33.62
C ARG A 16 27.63 27.06 32.80
N ARG A 17 27.11 26.06 33.52
CA ARG A 17 25.75 25.51 33.44
C ARG A 17 24.96 25.96 32.19
N GLY A 18 24.88 25.05 31.21
CA GLY A 18 23.95 25.06 30.08
C GLY A 18 24.10 23.76 29.32
N MET A 19 23.37 22.72 29.73
CA MET A 19 23.34 21.45 29.02
C MET A 19 22.68 21.60 27.63
N PRO A 20 23.14 20.81 26.64
CA PRO A 20 22.79 20.98 25.24
C PRO A 20 21.36 20.56 24.92
N SER A 21 20.69 21.43 24.17
CA SER A 21 19.48 21.12 23.41
C SER A 21 19.80 20.02 22.39
N ALA A 22 18.96 19.00 22.42
CA ALA A 22 18.93 17.79 21.60
C ALA A 22 19.50 17.93 20.18
N ALA A 23 20.41 17.01 19.87
CA ALA A 23 20.65 16.52 18.52
C ALA A 23 19.31 16.09 17.91
N LYS A 24 18.88 16.76 16.84
CA LYS A 24 17.84 16.23 15.96
C LYS A 24 18.51 15.24 15.02
N CYS A 25 18.73 14.04 15.55
CA CYS A 25 18.89 12.84 14.73
C CYS A 25 17.47 12.28 14.54
N GLY A 26 16.98 12.34 13.32
CA GLY A 26 15.64 11.90 12.94
C GLY A 26 15.43 12.30 11.48
N ASP A 27 15.12 11.43 10.54
CA ASP A 27 14.63 10.07 10.65
C ASP A 27 15.09 9.28 9.44
N ALA A 28 15.28 7.98 9.67
CA ALA A 28 15.35 6.99 8.63
C ALA A 28 14.17 7.17 7.67
N VAL A 29 14.44 6.93 6.39
CA VAL A 29 13.41 6.70 5.37
C VAL A 29 12.31 5.84 5.99
N PRO A 30 11.05 6.31 6.07
CA PRO A 30 9.97 5.39 6.33
C PRO A 30 9.93 4.50 5.08
N VAL A 31 10.45 3.28 5.22
CA VAL A 31 9.95 2.15 4.46
C VAL A 31 8.44 2.29 4.46
N THR A 32 7.87 2.51 3.28
CA THR A 32 6.45 2.76 3.09
C THR A 32 5.70 1.72 3.90
N THR A 33 5.10 2.20 4.98
CA THR A 33 4.19 1.47 5.84
C THR A 33 3.21 0.76 4.92
N PRO A 34 2.90 -0.54 5.12
CA PRO A 34 1.74 -1.10 4.44
C PRO A 34 0.58 -0.19 4.84
N ALA A 35 0.01 0.50 3.85
CA ALA A 35 -1.08 1.42 4.07
C ALA A 35 -2.11 0.66 4.91
N CYS A 36 -2.29 1.10 6.16
CA CYS A 36 -3.36 0.62 7.00
C CYS A 36 -4.60 1.22 6.34
N ILE A 37 -5.14 0.50 5.36
CA ILE A 37 -6.36 0.88 4.66
C ILE A 37 -7.38 1.07 5.77
N PRO A 38 -7.95 2.28 5.95
CA PRO A 38 -8.93 2.50 6.99
C PRO A 38 -10.01 1.45 6.81
N LYS A 39 -10.27 0.66 7.86
CA LYS A 39 -11.46 -0.19 7.90
C LYS A 39 -12.67 0.72 8.14
N THR A 40 -12.93 1.63 7.21
CA THR A 40 -14.29 2.07 6.95
C THR A 40 -15.09 0.79 6.73
N HIS A 41 -16.31 0.76 7.24
CA HIS A 41 -17.20 -0.41 7.18
C HIS A 41 -17.71 -0.57 5.72
N GLU A 42 -16.79 -0.52 4.77
CA GLU A 42 -16.99 -0.57 3.33
C GLU A 42 -17.41 -1.98 2.99
N GLU A 43 -18.59 -2.05 2.37
CA GLU A 43 -19.14 -3.29 1.87
C GLU A 43 -18.02 -4.06 1.14
N PRO A 44 -17.89 -5.38 1.37
CA PRO A 44 -16.84 -6.17 0.73
C PRO A 44 -16.88 -6.03 -0.80
N LEU A 45 -18.05 -5.74 -1.37
CA LEU A 45 -18.25 -5.37 -2.78
C LEU A 45 -17.47 -4.10 -3.19
N ALA A 46 -17.49 -3.05 -2.37
CA ALA A 46 -16.76 -1.81 -2.60
C ALA A 46 -15.24 -2.04 -2.60
N ARG A 47 -14.76 -2.86 -1.66
CA ARG A 47 -13.34 -3.22 -1.56
C ARG A 47 -12.86 -4.04 -2.77
N VAL A 48 -13.67 -4.99 -3.22
CA VAL A 48 -13.40 -5.73 -4.47
C VAL A 48 -13.38 -4.78 -5.67
N ALA A 49 -14.34 -3.85 -5.76
CA ALA A 49 -14.36 -2.85 -6.82
C ALA A 49 -13.08 -1.99 -6.79
N ALA A 50 -12.71 -1.43 -5.65
CA ALA A 50 -11.50 -0.63 -5.46
C ALA A 50 -10.21 -1.36 -5.89
N LEU A 51 -10.13 -2.66 -5.58
CA LEU A 51 -9.01 -3.50 -6.01
C LEU A 51 -8.97 -3.65 -7.54
N LEU A 52 -10.10 -3.96 -8.18
CA LEU A 52 -10.18 -4.10 -9.64
C LEU A 52 -9.76 -2.82 -10.36
N ILE A 53 -10.16 -1.66 -9.83
CA ILE A 53 -9.77 -0.34 -10.34
C ILE A 53 -8.26 -0.14 -10.22
N SER A 54 -7.70 -0.50 -9.06
CA SER A 54 -6.27 -0.37 -8.80
C SER A 54 -5.44 -1.23 -9.76
N ILE A 55 -5.87 -2.46 -10.01
CA ILE A 55 -5.24 -3.38 -10.98
C ILE A 55 -5.38 -2.83 -12.41
N SER A 56 -6.57 -2.36 -12.79
CA SER A 56 -6.81 -1.73 -14.09
C SER A 56 -5.86 -0.56 -14.37
N ARG A 57 -5.74 0.34 -13.39
CA ARG A 57 -4.80 1.47 -13.46
C ARG A 57 -3.36 0.98 -13.56
N ASN A 58 -2.97 -0.02 -12.77
CA ASN A 58 -1.63 -0.60 -12.82
C ASN A 58 -1.32 -1.22 -14.19
N ASN A 59 -2.25 -1.98 -14.75
CA ASN A 59 -2.13 -2.55 -16.11
C ASN A 59 -1.95 -1.44 -17.15
N SER A 60 -2.70 -0.34 -17.06
CA SER A 60 -2.52 0.82 -17.94
C SER A 60 -1.12 1.42 -17.82
N TYR A 61 -0.58 1.54 -16.59
CA TYR A 61 0.78 2.05 -16.37
C TYR A 61 1.85 1.11 -16.94
N GLU A 62 1.62 -0.19 -16.93
CA GLU A 62 2.50 -1.19 -17.55
C GLU A 62 2.33 -1.29 -19.08
N GLY A 63 1.41 -0.54 -19.68
CA GLY A 63 1.10 -0.61 -21.12
C GLY A 63 0.31 -1.86 -21.52
N ARG A 64 -0.29 -2.55 -20.55
CA ARG A 64 -1.22 -3.67 -20.75
C ARG A 64 -2.65 -3.16 -20.92
N ASP A 65 -3.55 -4.06 -21.33
CA ASP A 65 -4.96 -3.73 -21.43
C ASP A 65 -5.56 -3.51 -20.02
N PRO A 66 -6.07 -2.29 -19.71
CA PRO A 66 -6.62 -1.98 -18.39
C PRO A 66 -7.98 -2.64 -18.15
N SER A 67 -8.66 -3.12 -19.20
CA SER A 67 -9.96 -3.77 -19.08
C SER A 67 -9.82 -5.27 -18.83
N VAL A 68 -8.63 -5.85 -19.02
CA VAL A 68 -8.37 -7.28 -18.81
C VAL A 68 -7.71 -7.52 -17.47
N MET A 69 -8.40 -8.27 -16.64
CA MET A 69 -7.98 -8.65 -15.30
C MET A 69 -7.38 -10.06 -15.33
N PRO A 70 -6.22 -10.28 -14.68
CA PRO A 70 -5.57 -11.59 -14.65
C PRO A 70 -6.35 -12.63 -13.83
N ASP A 71 -6.27 -13.90 -14.22
CA ASP A 71 -6.88 -15.04 -13.51
C ASP A 71 -6.49 -15.10 -12.02
N ALA A 72 -5.27 -14.62 -11.71
CA ALA A 72 -4.73 -14.56 -10.36
C ALA A 72 -5.60 -13.74 -9.37
N LEU A 73 -6.59 -12.99 -9.86
CA LEU A 73 -7.56 -12.29 -9.02
C LEU A 73 -8.46 -13.20 -8.19
N THR A 74 -8.74 -14.42 -8.65
CA THR A 74 -9.48 -15.41 -7.86
C THR A 74 -8.57 -16.25 -6.97
N SER A 75 -7.32 -15.83 -6.78
CA SER A 75 -6.39 -16.51 -5.87
C SER A 75 -6.74 -16.25 -4.41
N GLY A 76 -6.49 -17.24 -3.55
CA GLY A 76 -6.63 -17.10 -2.10
C GLY A 76 -5.79 -15.95 -1.52
N PHE A 77 -4.72 -15.56 -2.18
CA PHE A 77 -3.94 -14.37 -1.81
C PHE A 77 -4.75 -13.07 -1.90
N VAL A 78 -5.60 -12.94 -2.92
CA VAL A 78 -6.44 -11.74 -3.09
C VAL A 78 -7.58 -11.71 -2.08
N ALA A 79 -8.14 -12.87 -1.77
CA ALA A 79 -9.13 -13.02 -0.71
C ALA A 79 -8.53 -12.61 0.65
N ASP A 80 -7.32 -13.07 0.97
CA ASP A 80 -6.58 -12.70 2.19
C ASP A 80 -6.25 -11.19 2.23
N LEU A 81 -5.82 -10.60 1.11
CA LEU A 81 -5.57 -9.16 0.98
C LEU A 81 -6.83 -8.32 1.29
N LEU A 82 -7.99 -8.81 0.87
CA LEU A 82 -9.28 -8.18 1.12
C LEU A 82 -9.86 -8.55 2.51
N GLY A 83 -9.26 -9.51 3.21
CA GLY A 83 -9.75 -10.03 4.49
C GLY A 83 -11.13 -10.69 4.38
N ILE A 84 -11.41 -11.36 3.26
CA ILE A 84 -12.64 -12.12 3.01
C ILE A 84 -12.29 -13.54 2.58
N ASP A 85 -13.26 -14.45 2.64
CA ASP A 85 -13.10 -15.81 2.14
C ASP A 85 -13.06 -15.87 0.60
N ILE A 86 -12.38 -16.88 0.05
CA ILE A 86 -12.31 -17.09 -1.40
C ILE A 86 -13.69 -17.37 -2.02
N ASP A 87 -14.57 -18.02 -1.27
CA ASP A 87 -15.96 -18.28 -1.66
C ASP A 87 -16.79 -16.99 -1.67
N GLU A 88 -16.55 -16.11 -0.70
CA GLU A 88 -17.16 -14.78 -0.63
C GLU A 88 -16.66 -13.89 -1.78
N LEU A 89 -15.36 -13.88 -2.07
CA LEU A 89 -14.79 -13.19 -3.22
C LEU A 89 -15.42 -13.67 -4.53
N SER A 90 -15.57 -14.99 -4.70
CA SER A 90 -16.21 -15.58 -5.88
C SER A 90 -17.67 -15.13 -5.99
N THR A 91 -18.40 -15.13 -4.88
CA THR A 91 -19.79 -14.65 -4.82
C THR A 91 -19.89 -13.17 -5.20
N LEU A 92 -18.98 -12.32 -4.72
CA LEU A 92 -18.95 -10.89 -5.04
C LEU A 92 -18.63 -10.66 -6.52
N LEU A 93 -17.69 -11.40 -7.10
CA LEU A 93 -17.37 -11.32 -8.53
C LEU A 93 -18.57 -11.75 -9.40
N VAL A 94 -19.32 -12.76 -8.97
CA VAL A 94 -20.58 -13.15 -9.61
C VAL A 94 -21.62 -12.02 -9.49
N ASP A 95 -21.73 -11.36 -8.33
CA ASP A 95 -22.66 -10.24 -8.16
C ASP A 95 -22.30 -9.04 -9.04
N LEU A 96 -21.01 -8.71 -9.17
CA LEU A 96 -20.52 -7.70 -10.11
C LEU A 96 -20.84 -8.07 -11.55
N ASN A 97 -20.71 -9.35 -11.92
CA ASN A 97 -21.09 -9.84 -13.25
C ASN A 97 -22.60 -9.72 -13.50
N ARG A 98 -23.43 -10.05 -12.51
CA ARG A 98 -24.89 -9.89 -12.58
C ARG A 98 -25.32 -8.44 -12.74
N ARG A 99 -24.55 -7.50 -12.19
CA ARG A 99 -24.74 -6.05 -12.36
C ARG A 99 -24.20 -5.51 -13.69
N GLY A 100 -23.52 -6.34 -14.49
CA GLY A 100 -22.92 -5.95 -15.77
C GLY A 100 -21.62 -5.17 -15.64
N LEU A 101 -21.01 -5.13 -14.45
CA LEU A 101 -19.80 -4.34 -14.16
C LEU A 101 -18.54 -5.05 -14.66
N VAL A 102 -18.56 -6.38 -14.58
CA VAL A 102 -17.51 -7.27 -15.04
C VAL A 102 -18.10 -8.37 -15.90
N GLU A 103 -17.29 -8.99 -16.74
CA GLU A 103 -17.67 -10.12 -17.57
C GLU A 103 -16.57 -11.18 -17.49
N PRO A 104 -16.88 -12.43 -17.11
CA PRO A 104 -15.92 -13.52 -17.21
C PRO A 104 -15.62 -13.80 -18.69
N CYS A 105 -14.34 -13.77 -19.04
CA CYS A 105 -13.84 -14.00 -20.39
C CYS A 105 -12.78 -15.11 -20.36
N GLY A 106 -13.25 -16.37 -20.35
CA GLY A 106 -12.37 -17.54 -20.23
C GLY A 106 -11.69 -17.58 -18.85
N SER A 107 -10.36 -17.62 -18.83
CA SER A 107 -9.52 -17.54 -17.61
C SER A 107 -9.15 -16.09 -17.26
N THR A 108 -9.92 -15.11 -17.70
CA THR A 108 -9.67 -13.70 -17.38
C THR A 108 -10.99 -13.04 -17.05
N LEU A 109 -10.93 -11.95 -16.29
CA LEU A 109 -12.10 -11.14 -16.00
C LEU A 109 -12.00 -9.85 -16.83
N LYS A 110 -13.09 -9.42 -17.48
CA LYS A 110 -13.12 -8.16 -18.22
C LYS A 110 -13.92 -7.11 -17.46
N LEU A 111 -13.37 -5.92 -17.29
CA LEU A 111 -14.10 -4.77 -16.77
C LEU A 111 -14.94 -4.19 -17.91
N LYS A 112 -16.25 -4.03 -17.69
CA LYS A 112 -17.20 -3.45 -18.65
C LYS A 112 -17.52 -2.01 -18.32
N ASP A 113 -17.85 -1.75 -17.06
CA ASP A 113 -18.32 -0.45 -16.59
C ASP A 113 -17.41 0.10 -15.50
N MET A 114 -16.27 0.62 -15.95
CA MET A 114 -15.30 1.32 -15.11
C MET A 114 -15.93 2.45 -14.26
N PRO A 115 -16.70 3.42 -14.81
CA PRO A 115 -17.28 4.48 -13.99
C PRO A 115 -18.27 3.98 -12.93
N ALA A 116 -18.92 2.83 -13.13
CA ALA A 116 -19.84 2.26 -12.14
C ALA A 116 -19.08 1.49 -11.04
N LEU A 117 -17.94 0.87 -11.37
CA LEU A 117 -17.02 0.32 -10.37
C LEU A 117 -16.42 1.43 -9.50
N GLU A 118 -16.05 2.58 -10.09
CA GLU A 118 -15.59 3.74 -9.32
C GLU A 118 -16.64 4.24 -8.33
N ARG A 119 -17.91 4.30 -8.73
CA ARG A 119 -19.01 4.67 -7.82
C ARG A 119 -19.29 3.65 -6.72
N LEU A 120 -18.91 2.39 -6.92
CA LEU A 120 -19.01 1.36 -5.87
C LEU A 120 -17.85 1.44 -4.88
N ALA A 121 -16.71 1.98 -5.30
CA ALA A 121 -15.49 2.08 -4.51
C ALA A 121 -15.36 3.43 -3.76
N ASP A 122 -16.17 4.43 -4.10
CA ASP A 122 -16.29 5.74 -3.45
C ASP A 122 -17.36 5.72 -2.34
#